data_AF-A0A135P2X0-F1
#
_entry.id   AF-A0A135P2X0-F1
#
_cell.length_a   1.000
_cell.length_b   1.000
_cell.length_c   1.000
_cell.angle_alpha   90.00
_cell.angle_beta   90.00
_cell.angle_gamma   90.00
#
_symmetry.space_group_name_H-M   'P 1'
#
loop_
_entity.id
_entity.type
_entity.pdbx_description
1 polymer ?
#
loop_
_entity_poly.entity_id
_entity_poly.type
_entity_poly.pdbx_seq_one_letter_code
_entity_poly.pdbx_strand_id
1 'polypeptide(L)'
;MSKSWLRPTSLFLSGLLGAGGVALAAAATHTGATQLLGNASTMCLAHAPILLGIYVGWERIKTAAPAAILLGVGTVLFTGDLISRHFTGSGAFPMAAPIGGVGMILGWLALAAAAFFKTARL
;
A
#
# COMPACT_ATOMS: atom_id res chain seq x y z
N MET A 1 -6.23 -19.91 8.76
CA MET A 1 -5.87 -18.63 9.40
C MET A 1 -7.13 -17.77 9.48
N SER A 2 -7.51 -17.31 10.68
CA SER A 2 -8.77 -16.59 10.85
C SER A 2 -8.73 -15.27 10.06
N LYS A 3 -9.71 -15.02 9.19
CA LYS A 3 -9.85 -13.75 8.44
C LYS A 3 -10.03 -12.53 9.36
N SER A 4 -10.18 -12.76 10.67
CA SER A 4 -10.44 -11.73 11.68
C SER A 4 -9.32 -10.70 11.84
N TRP A 5 -8.05 -11.07 11.62
CA TRP A 5 -6.93 -10.15 11.82
C TRP A 5 -6.61 -9.29 10.59
N LEU A 6 -6.95 -9.74 9.39
CA LEU A 6 -6.60 -9.00 8.17
C LEU A 6 -7.33 -7.66 8.05
N ARG A 7 -8.57 -7.58 8.55
CA ARG A 7 -9.35 -6.35 8.60
C ARG A 7 -8.68 -5.27 9.46
N PRO A 8 -8.41 -5.47 10.77
CA PRO A 8 -7.71 -4.47 11.57
C PRO A 8 -6.30 -4.18 11.04
N THR A 9 -5.62 -5.16 10.45
CA THR A 9 -4.30 -4.94 9.82
C THR A 9 -4.39 -3.97 8.64
N SER A 10 -5.43 -4.02 7.81
CA SER A 10 -5.58 -3.04 6.72
C SER A 10 -5.77 -1.63 7.25
N LEU A 11 -6.52 -1.46 8.36
CA LEU A 11 -6.66 -0.17 9.03
C LEU A 11 -5.33 0.32 9.64
N PHE A 12 -4.60 -0.57 10.29
CA PHE A 12 -3.29 -0.26 10.85
C PHE A 12 -2.31 0.20 9.76
N LEU A 13 -2.23 -0.55 8.66
CA LEU A 13 -1.40 -0.18 7.51
C LEU A 13 -1.87 1.12 6.84
N SER A 14 -3.18 1.36 6.76
CA SER A 14 -3.73 2.62 6.26
C SER A 14 -3.17 3.82 7.04
N GLY A 15 -3.24 3.77 8.38
CA GLY A 15 -2.70 4.82 9.24
C GLY A 15 -1.19 4.99 9.10
N LEU A 16 -0.45 3.87 9.12
CA LEU A 16 1.02 3.90 9.03
C LEU A 16 1.51 4.45 7.68
N LEU A 17 0.89 4.03 6.57
CA LEU A 17 1.21 4.53 5.24
C LEU A 17 0.78 5.99 5.07
N GLY A 18 -0.35 6.41 5.65
CA GLY A 18 -0.75 7.81 5.65
C GLY A 18 0.28 8.71 6.35
N ALA A 19 0.64 8.35 7.58
CA ALA A 19 1.65 9.08 8.35
C ALA A 19 3.02 9.06 7.67
N GLY A 20 3.47 7.88 7.20
CA GLY A 20 4.73 7.73 6.48
C GLY A 20 4.77 8.53 5.18
N GLY A 21 3.67 8.55 4.42
CA GLY A 21 3.55 9.33 3.19
C GLY A 21 3.73 10.82 3.42
N VAL A 22 3.06 11.38 4.45
CA VAL A 22 3.25 12.80 4.83
C VAL A 22 4.69 13.08 5.27
N ALA A 23 5.29 12.20 6.08
CA ALA A 23 6.68 12.35 6.51
C ALA A 23 7.66 12.32 5.32
N LEU A 24 7.45 11.43 4.35
CA LEU A 24 8.25 11.33 3.13
C LEU A 24 8.06 12.55 2.22
N ALA A 25 6.84 13.09 2.12
CA ALA A 25 6.57 14.33 1.39
C ALA A 25 7.38 15.49 1.98
N ALA A 26 7.31 15.66 3.31
CA ALA A 26 8.07 16.68 4.01
C ALA A 26 9.59 16.50 3.81
N ALA A 27 10.08 15.27 3.95
CA ALA A 27 11.49 14.96 3.71
C ALA A 27 11.92 15.31 2.28
N ALA A 28 11.12 14.95 1.26
CA ALA A 28 11.41 15.28 -0.14
C ALA A 28 11.50 16.79 -0.40
N THR A 29 10.64 17.60 0.25
CA THR A 29 10.68 19.06 0.15
C THR A 29 11.93 19.65 0.81
N HIS A 30 12.32 19.14 1.98
CA HIS A 30 13.47 19.68 2.73
C HIS A 30 14.84 19.23 2.19
N THR A 31 14.95 17.98 1.71
CA THR A 31 16.22 17.45 1.17
C THR A 31 16.39 17.67 -0.33
N GLY A 32 15.32 18.05 -1.03
CA GLY A 32 15.30 18.10 -2.50
C GLY A 32 15.24 16.74 -3.18
N ALA A 33 15.09 15.64 -2.44
CA ALA A 33 15.05 14.26 -2.94
C ALA A 33 13.68 13.89 -3.56
N THR A 34 13.21 14.72 -4.48
CA THR A 34 11.86 14.65 -5.07
C THR A 34 11.61 13.35 -5.84
N GLN A 35 12.63 12.77 -6.46
CA GLN A 35 12.45 11.55 -7.26
C GLN A 35 12.22 10.31 -6.40
N LEU A 36 13.11 9.99 -5.44
CA LEU A 36 12.96 8.77 -4.63
C LEU A 36 11.94 8.95 -3.50
N LEU A 37 12.13 9.95 -2.63
CA LEU A 37 11.25 10.17 -1.48
C LEU A 37 9.87 10.69 -1.91
N GLY A 38 9.80 11.50 -2.96
CA GLY A 38 8.51 11.97 -3.51
C GLY A 38 7.70 10.84 -4.14
N ASN A 39 8.33 9.92 -4.87
CA ASN A 39 7.64 8.73 -5.39
C ASN A 39 7.18 7.81 -4.26
N ALA A 40 8.03 7.60 -3.24
CA ALA A 40 7.70 6.80 -2.06
C ALA A 40 6.48 7.40 -1.31
N SER A 41 6.49 8.72 -1.08
CA SER A 41 5.37 9.47 -0.51
C SER A 41 4.07 9.27 -1.31
N THR A 42 4.14 9.46 -2.63
CA THR A 42 2.98 9.34 -3.51
C THR A 42 2.35 7.94 -3.42
N MET A 43 3.17 6.89 -3.41
CA MET A 43 2.68 5.52 -3.28
C MET A 43 2.03 5.28 -1.91
N CYS A 44 2.66 5.72 -0.82
CA CYS A 44 2.06 5.66 0.52
C CYS A 44 0.70 6.36 0.60
N LEU A 45 0.63 7.63 0.16
CA LEU A 45 -0.59 8.45 0.22
C LEU A 45 -1.69 7.96 -0.71
N ALA A 46 -1.35 7.38 -1.87
CA ALA A 46 -2.34 6.81 -2.78
C ALA A 46 -2.99 5.54 -2.23
N HIS A 47 -2.24 4.72 -1.47
CA HIS A 47 -2.71 3.42 -1.00
C HIS A 47 -3.33 3.45 0.40
N ALA A 48 -2.93 4.41 1.24
CA ALA A 48 -3.51 4.60 2.57
C ALA A 48 -5.05 4.71 2.59
N PRO A 49 -5.71 5.59 1.81
CA PRO A 49 -7.17 5.70 1.82
C PRO A 49 -7.86 4.46 1.25
N ILE A 50 -7.20 3.73 0.34
CA ILE A 50 -7.74 2.50 -0.24
C ILE A 50 -7.80 1.39 0.80
N LEU A 51 -6.76 1.25 1.64
CA LEU A 51 -6.76 0.29 2.74
C LEU A 51 -7.80 0.62 3.81
N LEU A 52 -8.07 1.91 4.06
CA LEU A 52 -9.20 2.36 4.89
C LEU A 52 -10.54 1.98 4.24
N GLY A 53 -10.70 2.23 2.95
CA GLY A 53 -11.90 1.86 2.19
C GLY A 53 -12.17 0.35 2.25
N ILE A 54 -11.12 -0.47 2.12
CA ILE A 54 -11.21 -1.92 2.26
C ILE A 54 -11.59 -2.32 3.70
N TYR A 55 -11.05 -1.66 4.73
CA TYR A 55 -11.45 -1.90 6.13
C TYR A 55 -12.95 -1.64 6.37
N VAL A 56 -13.46 -0.52 5.83
CA VAL A 56 -14.87 -0.12 5.93
C VAL A 56 -15.76 -1.08 5.14
N GLY A 57 -15.35 -1.43 3.91
CA GLY A 57 -16.09 -2.29 3.00
C GLY A 57 -15.84 -3.79 3.17
N TRP A 58 -15.16 -4.22 4.22
CA TRP A 58 -14.57 -5.56 4.34
C TRP A 58 -15.56 -6.70 4.05
N GLU A 59 -16.77 -6.62 4.64
CA GLU A 59 -17.81 -7.65 4.48
C GLU A 59 -18.51 -7.60 3.10
N ARG A 60 -18.37 -6.49 2.37
CA ARG A 60 -19.02 -6.26 1.07
C ARG A 60 -18.09 -6.56 -0.11
N ILE A 61 -16.79 -6.32 0.06
CA ILE A 61 -15.76 -6.51 -0.98
C ILE A 61 -15.24 -7.94 -0.90
N LYS A 62 -15.66 -8.81 -1.81
CA LYS A 62 -15.27 -10.25 -1.76
C LYS A 62 -13.77 -10.49 -1.90
N THR A 63 -13.06 -9.57 -2.55
CA THR A 63 -11.60 -9.60 -2.71
C THR A 63 -10.88 -8.73 -1.68
N ALA A 64 -11.53 -8.30 -0.59
CA ALA A 64 -10.94 -7.44 0.44
C ALA A 64 -9.61 -8.00 0.98
N ALA A 65 -9.57 -9.29 1.30
CA ALA A 65 -8.37 -9.92 1.84
C ALA A 65 -7.17 -9.91 0.86
N PRO A 66 -7.26 -10.45 -0.36
CA PRO A 66 -6.14 -10.38 -1.30
C PRO A 66 -5.79 -8.93 -1.69
N ALA A 67 -6.77 -8.04 -1.86
CA ALA A 67 -6.50 -6.63 -2.15
C ALA A 67 -5.73 -5.93 -1.02
N ALA A 68 -6.14 -6.11 0.24
CA ALA A 68 -5.46 -5.53 1.40
C ALA A 68 -4.02 -6.04 1.55
N ILE A 69 -3.80 -7.34 1.36
CA ILE A 69 -2.46 -7.94 1.45
C ILE A 69 -1.57 -7.39 0.34
N LEU A 70 -2.03 -7.45 -0.90
CA LEU A 70 -1.25 -7.06 -2.07
C LEU A 70 -0.91 -5.57 -2.07
N LEU A 71 -1.90 -4.71 -1.78
CA LEU A 71 -1.69 -3.26 -1.69
C LEU A 71 -0.82 -2.91 -0.47
N GLY A 72 -1.11 -3.48 0.70
CA GLY A 72 -0.36 -3.19 1.93
C GLY A 72 1.10 -3.61 1.84
N VAL A 73 1.35 -4.89 1.57
CA VAL A 73 2.72 -5.44 1.45
C VAL A 73 3.44 -4.82 0.26
N GLY A 74 2.76 -4.69 -0.89
CA GLY A 74 3.35 -4.09 -2.09
C GLY A 74 3.82 -2.66 -1.86
N THR A 75 3.01 -1.84 -1.18
CA THR A 75 3.38 -0.46 -0.84
C THR A 75 4.55 -0.40 0.12
N VAL A 76 4.55 -1.23 1.18
CA VAL A 76 5.65 -1.28 2.15
C VAL A 76 6.96 -1.69 1.50
N LEU A 77 6.95 -2.72 0.65
CA LEU A 77 8.14 -3.19 -0.06
C LEU A 77 8.67 -2.13 -1.03
N PHE A 78 7.80 -1.54 -1.84
CA PHE A 78 8.18 -0.53 -2.82
C PHE A 78 8.75 0.71 -2.14
N THR A 79 8.04 1.24 -1.15
CA THR A 79 8.43 2.46 -0.42
C THR A 79 9.70 2.21 0.38
N GLY A 80 9.82 1.07 1.06
CA GLY A 80 11.01 0.69 1.80
C GLY A 80 12.25 0.58 0.90
N ASP A 81 12.10 0.04 -0.31
CA ASP A 81 13.20 -0.02 -1.29
C ASP A 81 13.65 1.38 -1.73
N LEU A 82 12.72 2.30 -2.01
CA LEU A 82 13.07 3.67 -2.39
C LEU A 82 13.72 4.46 -1.25
N ILE A 83 13.22 4.30 -0.03
CA ILE A 83 13.82 4.88 1.18
C ILE A 83 15.25 4.35 1.35
N SER A 84 15.44 3.04 1.26
CA SER A 84 16.77 2.42 1.33
C SER A 84 17.70 3.01 0.28
N ARG A 85 17.29 3.04 -1.00
CA ARG A 85 18.10 3.60 -2.09
C ARG A 85 18.51 5.04 -1.82
N HIS A 86 17.63 5.83 -1.20
CA HIS A 86 17.93 7.22 -0.89
C HIS A 86 18.97 7.37 0.22
N PHE A 87 18.85 6.60 1.31
CA PHE A 87 19.71 6.78 2.49
C PHE A 87 21.00 5.94 2.47
N THR A 88 20.98 4.75 1.86
CA THR A 88 22.12 3.82 1.84
C THR A 88 22.78 3.71 0.47
N GLY A 89 22.18 4.29 -0.58
CA GLY A 89 22.62 4.12 -1.96
C GLY A 89 22.28 2.75 -2.57
N SER A 90 21.65 1.85 -1.81
CA SER A 90 21.30 0.50 -2.23
C SER A 90 19.84 0.16 -1.95
N GLY A 91 19.26 -0.73 -2.77
CA GLY A 91 17.92 -1.26 -2.54
C GLY A 91 17.83 -2.06 -1.24
N ALA A 92 16.63 -2.18 -0.69
CA ALA A 92 16.39 -2.95 0.54
C ALA A 92 16.79 -4.42 0.36
N PHE A 93 16.48 -4.98 -0.81
CA PHE A 93 16.96 -6.26 -1.32
C PHE A 93 16.74 -6.34 -2.84
N PRO A 94 17.39 -7.26 -3.58
CA PRO A 94 17.19 -7.39 -5.01
C PRO A 94 15.72 -7.57 -5.38
N MET A 95 15.24 -6.79 -6.35
CA MET A 95 13.85 -6.81 -6.85
C MET A 95 12.77 -6.33 -5.86
N ALA A 96 13.10 -5.71 -4.73
CA ALA A 96 12.11 -5.22 -3.76
C ALA A 96 11.10 -4.22 -4.39
N ALA A 97 11.57 -3.18 -5.09
CA ALA A 97 10.66 -2.27 -5.80
C ALA A 97 9.84 -2.94 -6.91
N PRO A 98 10.43 -3.74 -7.83
CA PRO A 98 9.64 -4.50 -8.82
C PRO A 98 8.55 -5.39 -8.20
N ILE A 99 8.89 -6.18 -7.17
CA ILE A 99 7.92 -7.05 -6.48
C ILE A 99 6.84 -6.22 -5.80
N GLY A 100 7.22 -5.13 -5.14
CA GLY A 100 6.29 -4.21 -4.51
C GLY A 100 5.31 -3.59 -5.52
N GLY A 101 5.83 -3.13 -6.66
CA GLY A 101 5.05 -2.55 -7.77
C GLY A 101 4.08 -3.54 -8.39
N VAL A 102 4.53 -4.75 -8.71
CA VAL A 102 3.67 -5.83 -9.22
C VAL A 102 2.61 -6.20 -8.18
N GLY A 103 2.98 -6.27 -6.90
CA GLY A 103 2.04 -6.49 -5.79
C GLY A 103 0.93 -5.44 -5.77
N MET A 104 1.28 -4.15 -5.86
CA MET A 104 0.28 -3.07 -5.92
C MET A 104 -0.62 -3.21 -7.15
N ILE A 105 -0.08 -3.47 -8.34
CA ILE A 105 -0.86 -3.68 -9.58
C ILE A 105 -1.86 -4.82 -9.38
N LEU A 106 -1.42 -5.98 -8.89
CA LEU A 106 -2.30 -7.12 -8.64
C LEU A 106 -3.36 -6.80 -7.57
N GLY A 107 -3.00 -6.01 -6.55
CA GLY A 107 -3.94 -5.55 -5.53
C GLY A 107 -5.05 -4.66 -6.10
N TRP A 108 -4.70 -3.75 -7.00
CA TRP A 108 -5.67 -2.92 -7.71
C TRP A 108 -6.56 -3.73 -8.63
N LEU A 109 -6.00 -4.71 -9.35
CA LEU A 109 -6.78 -5.62 -10.19
C LEU A 109 -7.73 -6.48 -9.35
N ALA A 110 -7.29 -6.96 -8.18
CA ALA A 110 -8.16 -7.68 -7.25
C ALA A 110 -9.30 -6.80 -6.73
N LEU A 111 -9.04 -5.53 -6.44
CA LEU A 111 -10.07 -4.57 -6.05
C LEU A 111 -11.04 -4.28 -7.20
N ALA A 112 -10.53 -4.10 -8.43
CA ALA A 112 -11.36 -3.90 -9.63
C ALA A 112 -12.27 -5.10 -9.90
N ALA A 113 -11.75 -6.32 -9.75
CA ALA A 113 -12.53 -7.55 -9.87
C ALA A 113 -13.70 -7.62 -8.86
N ALA A 114 -13.59 -6.92 -7.71
CA ALA A 114 -14.65 -6.87 -6.71
C ALA A 114 -15.98 -6.36 -7.28
N ALA A 115 -15.92 -5.45 -8.26
CA ALA A 115 -17.10 -4.83 -8.87
C ALA A 115 -18.01 -5.85 -9.57
N PHE A 116 -17.46 -6.98 -10.01
CA PHE A 116 -18.21 -8.01 -10.73
C PHE A 116 -18.77 -9.11 -9.82
N PHE A 117 -18.47 -9.06 -8.52
CA PHE A 117 -19.01 -10.02 -7.57
C PHE A 117 -20.28 -9.49 -6.91
N LYS A 118 -21.40 -10.23 -7.03
CA LYS A 118 -22.65 -9.91 -6.31
C LYS A 118 -22.40 -9.70 -4.82
N THR A 119 -22.58 -8.48 -4.31
CA THR A 119 -22.56 -8.19 -2.87
C THR A 119 -23.72 -8.93 -2.22
N ALA A 120 -23.45 -9.73 -1.17
CA ALA A 120 -24.40 -10.72 -0.67
C ALA A 120 -25.60 -10.16 0.13
N ARG A 121 -25.83 -8.85 0.16
CA ARG A 121 -26.98 -8.23 0.87
C ARG A 121 -27.44 -6.97 0.15
N LEU A 122 -28.61 -7.04 -0.46
CA LEU A 122 -29.61 -5.98 -0.39
C LEU A 122 -30.65 -6.44 0.63
#